data_AF-A0A347Z6A6-F1
#
_entry.id   AF-A0A347Z6A6-F1
#
_cell.length_a   1.000
_cell.length_b   1.000
_cell.length_c   1.000
_cell.angle_alpha   90.00
_cell.angle_beta   90.00
_cell.angle_gamma   90.00
#
_symmetry.space_group_name_H-M   'P 1'
#
loop_
_entity.id
_entity.type
_entity.pdbx_description
1 polymer ?
#
loop_
_entity_poly.entity_id
_entity_poly.type
_entity_poly.pdbx_seq_one_letter_code
_entity_poly.pdbx_strand_id
1 'polypeptide(L)'
;MWLYFNNFLFLLLVILLVFLFNTKMHMLRALLILEAMMLNALVISVLFLGSCQYEPNMFLLLLTFAVVEAGMGLSLLLTYMKTSGSDMIKSSLF
;
A
#
# COMPACT_ATOMS: atom_id res chain seq x y z
N MET A 1 -19.14 -6.70 -17.06
CA MET A 1 -19.04 -5.58 -16.09
C MET A 1 -17.92 -5.80 -15.08
N TRP A 2 -17.94 -6.91 -14.32
CA TRP A 2 -16.90 -7.22 -13.31
C TRP A 2 -15.46 -7.28 -13.85
N LEU A 3 -15.24 -7.87 -15.04
CA LEU A 3 -13.92 -7.87 -15.69
C LEU A 3 -13.44 -6.46 -16.06
N TYR A 4 -14.34 -5.59 -16.53
CA TYR A 4 -13.98 -4.19 -16.81
C TYR A 4 -13.60 -3.46 -15.53
N PHE A 5 -14.35 -3.67 -14.44
CA PHE A 5 -14.04 -3.09 -13.14
C PHE A 5 -12.66 -3.53 -12.62
N ASN A 6 -12.33 -4.81 -12.72
CA ASN A 6 -10.99 -5.32 -12.37
C ASN A 6 -9.89 -4.66 -13.23
N ASN A 7 -10.11 -4.51 -14.54
CA ASN A 7 -9.14 -3.84 -15.42
C ASN A 7 -8.90 -2.38 -15.02
N PHE A 8 -9.94 -1.65 -14.59
CA PHE A 8 -9.78 -0.29 -14.06
C PHE A 8 -8.97 -0.26 -12.76
N LEU A 9 -9.21 -1.20 -11.85
CA LEU A 9 -8.44 -1.33 -10.60
C LEU A 9 -6.96 -1.66 -10.86
N PHE A 10 -6.68 -2.52 -11.83
CA PHE A 10 -5.29 -2.80 -12.25
C PHE A 10 -4.61 -1.56 -12.82
N LEU A 11 -5.31 -0.78 -13.64
CA LEU A 11 -4.77 0.46 -14.19
C LEU A 11 -4.47 1.49 -13.06
N LEU A 12 -5.36 1.58 -12.07
CA LEU A 12 -5.15 2.41 -10.88
C LEU A 12 -3.90 1.98 -10.10
N LEU A 13 -3.66 0.67 -9.95
CA LEU A 13 -2.46 0.15 -9.29
C LEU A 13 -1.17 0.59 -10.00
N VAL A 14 -1.15 0.55 -11.33
CA VAL A 14 0.00 1.01 -12.13
C VAL A 14 0.23 2.51 -11.94
N ILE A 15 -0.83 3.31 -11.92
CA ILE A 15 -0.75 4.76 -11.69
C ILE A 15 -0.18 5.05 -10.29
N LEU A 16 -0.69 4.37 -9.25
CA LEU A 16 -0.20 4.52 -7.89
C LEU A 16 1.28 4.14 -7.75
N LEU A 17 1.72 3.11 -8.47
CA LEU A 17 3.13 2.69 -8.49
C LEU A 17 4.03 3.75 -9.15
N VAL A 18 3.56 4.42 -10.20
CA VAL A 18 4.25 5.58 -10.79
C VAL A 18 4.30 6.77 -9.80
N PHE A 19 3.22 7.02 -9.05
CA PHE A 19 3.22 8.05 -8.01
C PHE A 19 4.20 7.74 -6.88
N LEU A 20 4.32 6.48 -6.48
CA LEU A 20 5.25 6.04 -5.45
C LEU A 20 6.70 6.38 -5.81
N PHE A 21 7.13 6.09 -7.05
CA PHE A 21 8.48 6.43 -7.51
C PHE A 21 8.74 7.94 -7.60
N ASN A 22 7.70 8.75 -7.79
CA ASN A 22 7.81 10.21 -7.79
C ASN A 22 7.89 10.82 -6.38
N THR A 23 7.51 10.08 -5.33
CA THR A 23 7.62 10.60 -3.96
C THR A 23 9.02 10.48 -3.40
N LYS A 24 9.82 11.55 -3.51
CA LYS A 24 11.18 11.62 -2.96
C LYS A 24 11.34 12.43 -1.68
N MET A 25 10.34 13.26 -1.32
CA MET A 25 10.54 14.29 -0.30
C MET A 25 10.11 13.88 1.10
N HIS A 26 8.97 13.20 1.26
CA HIS A 26 8.39 12.92 2.58
C HIS A 26 8.02 11.46 2.72
N MET A 27 8.53 10.83 3.78
CA MET A 27 8.28 9.41 4.04
C MET A 27 6.80 9.12 4.33
N LEU A 28 6.11 10.05 4.98
CA LEU A 28 4.66 9.98 5.20
C LEU A 28 3.87 9.90 3.88
N ARG A 29 4.27 10.64 2.84
CA ARG A 29 3.59 10.60 1.54
C ARG A 29 3.77 9.25 0.85
N ALA A 30 4.95 8.66 0.97
CA ALA A 30 5.22 7.32 0.46
C ALA A 30 4.35 6.27 1.18
N LEU A 31 4.22 6.35 2.52
CA LEU A 31 3.36 5.45 3.29
C LEU A 31 1.88 5.56 2.91
N LEU A 32 1.36 6.77 2.69
CA LEU A 32 -0.03 6.96 2.26
C LEU A 32 -0.30 6.36 0.87
N ILE A 33 0.65 6.47 -0.06
CA ILE A 33 0.52 5.85 -1.39
C ILE A 33 0.57 4.33 -1.27
N LEU A 34 1.43 3.81 -0.40
CA LEU A 34 1.55 2.38 -0.14
C LEU A 34 0.27 1.81 0.48
N GLU A 35 -0.37 2.53 1.42
CA GLU A 35 -1.67 2.17 1.97
C GLU A 35 -2.77 2.16 0.89
N ALA A 36 -2.79 3.16 0.01
CA ALA A 36 -3.72 3.18 -1.12
C ALA A 36 -3.49 2.03 -2.12
N MET A 37 -2.24 1.61 -2.33
CA MET A 37 -1.91 0.43 -3.14
C MET A 37 -2.39 -0.87 -2.46
N MET A 38 -2.16 -1.01 -1.16
CA MET A 38 -2.58 -2.17 -0.37
C MET A 38 -4.10 -2.32 -0.35
N LEU A 39 -4.83 -1.22 -0.17
CA LEU A 39 -6.29 -1.24 -0.21
C LEU A 39 -6.81 -1.65 -1.60
N ASN A 40 -6.22 -1.15 -2.68
CA ASN A 40 -6.60 -1.57 -4.04
C ASN A 40 -6.32 -3.06 -4.29
N ALA A 41 -5.17 -3.57 -3.87
CA ALA A 41 -4.85 -4.99 -3.96
C ALA A 41 -5.84 -5.84 -3.15
N LEU A 42 -6.25 -5.36 -1.98
CA LEU A 42 -7.21 -6.03 -1.11
C LEU A 42 -8.61 -6.05 -1.74
N VAL A 43 -9.05 -4.96 -2.39
CA VAL A 43 -10.29 -4.95 -3.19
C VAL A 43 -10.22 -5.98 -4.32
N ILE A 44 -9.15 -6.00 -5.11
CA ILE A 44 -8.97 -7.00 -6.18
C ILE A 44 -9.05 -8.43 -5.61
N SER A 45 -8.44 -8.66 -4.44
CA SER A 45 -8.48 -9.97 -3.78
C SER A 45 -9.91 -10.40 -3.41
N VAL A 46 -10.74 -9.51 -2.86
CA VAL A 46 -12.15 -9.83 -2.53
C VAL A 46 -12.94 -10.22 -3.77
N LEU A 47 -12.77 -9.45 -4.85
CA LEU A 47 -13.48 -9.71 -6.10
C LEU A 47 -13.06 -11.06 -6.70
N PHE A 48 -11.77 -11.39 -6.62
CA PHE A 48 -11.23 -12.67 -7.09
C PHE A 48 -11.68 -13.85 -6.22
N LEU A 49 -11.52 -13.79 -4.89
CA LEU A 49 -11.95 -14.84 -3.98
C LEU A 49 -13.46 -15.09 -4.06
N GLY A 50 -14.26 -14.02 -4.19
CA GLY A 50 -15.71 -14.11 -4.37
C GLY A 50 -16.11 -14.82 -5.67
N SER A 51 -15.34 -14.64 -6.76
CA SER A 51 -15.58 -15.36 -8.01
C SER A 51 -15.22 -16.85 -7.94
N CYS A 52 -14.22 -17.19 -7.13
CA CYS A 52 -13.76 -18.57 -6.96
C CYS A 52 -14.49 -19.32 -5.84
N GLN A 53 -15.49 -18.71 -5.18
CA GLN A 53 -16.25 -19.30 -4.07
C GLN A 53 -15.34 -19.82 -2.93
N TYR A 54 -14.23 -19.13 -2.66
CA TYR A 54 -13.35 -19.49 -1.55
C TYR A 54 -13.91 -19.03 -0.21
N GLU A 55 -13.54 -19.74 0.85
CA GLU A 55 -13.86 -19.38 2.23
C GLU A 55 -13.31 -17.98 2.59
N PRO A 56 -14.07 -17.17 3.35
CA PRO A 56 -13.67 -15.81 3.72
C PRO A 56 -12.41 -15.74 4.61
N ASN A 57 -11.95 -16.87 5.14
CA ASN A 57 -10.76 -16.96 5.99
C ASN A 57 -9.48 -16.52 5.28
N MET A 58 -9.34 -16.80 3.99
CA MET A 58 -8.15 -16.39 3.23
C MET A 58 -8.08 -14.86 3.06
N PHE A 59 -9.24 -14.21 2.90
CA PHE A 59 -9.34 -12.75 2.88
C PHE A 59 -8.97 -12.13 4.24
N LEU A 60 -9.46 -12.71 5.34
CA LEU A 60 -9.12 -12.24 6.68
C LEU A 60 -7.62 -12.37 6.97
N LEU A 61 -7.00 -13.46 6.54
CA LEU A 61 -5.54 -13.63 6.65
C LEU A 61 -4.79 -12.54 5.87
N LEU A 62 -5.17 -12.28 4.61
CA LEU A 62 -4.58 -11.19 3.81
C LEU A 62 -4.76 -9.81 4.47
N LEU A 63 -5.94 -9.54 5.04
CA LEU A 63 -6.21 -8.31 5.78
C LEU A 63 -5.29 -8.16 6.99
N THR A 64 -5.06 -9.23 7.77
CA THR A 64 -4.16 -9.16 8.93
C THR A 64 -2.73 -8.85 8.54
N PHE A 65 -2.21 -9.44 7.45
CA PHE A 65 -0.88 -9.11 6.95
C PHE A 65 -0.78 -7.66 6.47
N ALA A 66 -1.81 -7.15 5.78
CA ALA A 66 -1.84 -5.77 5.32
C ALA A 66 -1.79 -4.75 6.48
N VAL A 67 -2.54 -4.99 7.55
CA VAL A 67 -2.55 -4.13 8.74
C VAL A 67 -1.20 -4.18 9.48
N VAL A 68 -0.59 -5.37 9.57
CA VAL A 68 0.71 -5.54 10.22
C VAL A 68 1.83 -4.82 9.45
N GLU A 69 1.84 -4.91 8.12
CA GLU A 69 2.80 -4.18 7.28
C GLU A 69 2.69 -2.66 7.49
N ALA A 70 1.47 -2.12 7.48
CA ALA A 70 1.23 -0.69 7.72
C ALA A 70 1.70 -0.27 9.13
N GLY A 71 1.42 -1.08 10.15
CA GLY A 71 1.89 -0.85 11.52
C GLY A 71 3.42 -0.85 11.63
N MET A 72 4.10 -1.78 10.96
CA MET A 72 5.56 -1.81 10.89
C MET A 72 6.11 -0.57 10.17
N GLY A 73 5.51 -0.16 9.05
CA GLY A 73 5.91 1.04 8.31
C GLY A 73 5.82 2.33 9.14
N LEU A 74 4.74 2.50 9.91
CA LEU A 74 4.58 3.65 10.81
C LEU A 74 5.58 3.63 11.97
N SER A 75 5.87 2.45 12.53
CA SER A 75 6.88 2.32 13.59
C SER A 75 8.27 2.76 13.11
N LEU A 76 8.63 2.41 11.88
CA LEU A 76 9.88 2.84 11.25
C LEU A 76 9.91 4.36 11.05
N LEU A 77 8.81 4.96 10.58
CA LEU A 77 8.71 6.41 10.45
C LEU A 77 8.92 7.12 11.78
N LEU A 78 8.29 6.63 12.86
CA LEU A 78 8.47 7.19 14.20
C LEU A 78 9.93 7.12 14.66
N THR A 79 10.62 6.00 14.41
CA THR A 79 12.06 5.90 14.74
C THR A 79 12.90 6.84 13.89
N TYR A 80 12.59 6.99 12.60
CA TYR A 80 13.29 7.91 11.71
C TYR A 80 13.14 9.36 12.20
N MET A 81 11.91 9.82 12.45
CA MET A 81 11.65 11.15 12.99
C MET A 81 12.40 11.44 14.29
N LYS A 82 12.50 10.45 15.19
CA LYS A 82 13.25 10.59 16.45
C LYS A 82 14.75 10.81 16.23
N THR A 83 15.31 10.26 15.15
CA THR A 83 16.75 10.35 14.85
C THR A 83 17.12 11.54 13.97
N SER A 84 16.30 11.87 12.97
CA SER A 84 16.61 12.91 11.96
C SER A 84 15.89 14.24 12.23
N GLY A 85 14.94 14.27 13.16
CA GLY A 85 14.13 15.44 13.50
C GLY A 85 13.18 15.91 12.39
N SER A 86 13.11 15.20 11.25
CA SER A 86 12.24 15.57 10.13
C SER A 86 11.79 14.35 9.32
N ASP A 87 10.59 14.42 8.75
CA ASP A 87 10.03 13.39 7.84
C ASP A 87 10.67 13.38 6.44
N MET A 88 11.68 14.22 6.23
CA MET A 88 12.29 14.40 4.93
C MET A 88 13.24 13.24 4.65
N ILE A 89 13.03 12.55 3.52
CA ILE A 89 13.98 11.54 3.03
C ILE A 89 15.16 12.31 2.44
N LYS A 90 16.10 12.73 3.29
CA LYS A 90 17.34 13.33 2.82
C LYS A 90 18.27 12.21 2.37
N SER A 91 18.53 12.12 1.07
CA SER A 91 19.69 11.39 0.60
C SER A 91 20.94 12.16 1.00
N SER A 92 21.62 11.76 2.08
CA SER A 92 23.01 12.17 2.31
C SER A 92 23.87 11.46 1.26
N LEU A 93 23.87 11.99 0.03
CA LEU A 93 24.75 11.54 -1.04
C LEU A 93 25.60 12.67 -1.62
N PHE A 94 25.73 13.77 -0.89
CA PHE A 94 26.86 14.71 -0.94
C PHE A 94 27.06 15.36 0.43
#